data_AF-A0A941Y699-F1
#
_entry.id   AF-A0A941Y699-F1
#
_cell.length_a   1.000
_cell.length_b   1.000
_cell.length_c   1.000
_cell.angle_alpha   90.00
_cell.angle_beta   90.00
_cell.angle_gamma   90.00
#
_symmetry.space_group_name_H-M   'P 1'
#
loop_
_entity.id
_entity.type
_entity.pdbx_description
1 polymer ?
#
loop_
_entity_poly.entity_id
_entity_poly.type
_entity_poly.pdbx_seq_one_letter_code
_entity_poly.pdbx_strand_id
1 'polypeptide(L)'
;MTTPDLGDTATLRDLLFGATARDPIDELAESLRESGTVRTLVRRWPALAAVAEREVAKATDGMLAMNLADVAAAGWRRYAALRDAARRTRNAPPTTEEIVALATHRIEFSHRPTIDIYIDGRLVTNVIVAMTVAFTMSGVRVVVRQARVAEIRSGRCTVSGDLAVQGVPVAGKRRALDLPGVVRMRGGIALLAPDATAAPTRPARVGDAVAGSPPDWYPDPARRHQLRWWDGARWTQRVATDQRETSDPLVSEVLTLP
;
A
#
# COMPACT_ATOMS: atom_id res chain seq x y z
N MET A 1 14.01 -24.30 11.58
CA MET A 1 14.08 -23.08 10.73
C MET A 1 12.68 -22.83 10.19
N THR A 2 11.94 -21.90 10.81
CA THR A 2 10.56 -21.60 10.44
C THR A 2 10.59 -20.48 9.41
N THR A 3 10.33 -20.82 8.14
CA THR A 3 10.17 -19.82 7.08
C THR A 3 8.95 -18.96 7.42
N PRO A 4 9.06 -17.63 7.49
CA PRO A 4 7.91 -16.77 7.72
C PRO A 4 6.95 -16.94 6.55
N ASP A 5 5.77 -17.46 6.86
CA ASP A 5 4.65 -17.52 5.94
C ASP A 5 4.31 -16.09 5.51
N LEU A 6 4.05 -15.85 4.22
CA LEU A 6 3.34 -14.65 3.78
C LEU A 6 1.88 -14.83 4.22
N GLY A 7 1.67 -14.82 5.53
CA GLY A 7 0.33 -14.73 6.07
C GLY A 7 -0.30 -13.43 5.60
N ASP A 8 -1.63 -13.41 5.52
CA ASP A 8 -2.47 -12.24 5.20
C ASP A 8 -2.23 -11.01 6.09
N THR A 9 -1.24 -11.01 6.97
CA THR A 9 -0.91 -9.93 7.90
C THR A 9 0.48 -9.36 7.69
N ALA A 10 1.28 -9.90 6.77
CA ALA A 10 2.64 -9.42 6.54
C ALA A 10 2.63 -8.01 5.92
N THR A 11 3.29 -7.06 6.59
CA THR A 11 3.36 -5.67 6.16
C THR A 11 4.71 -5.32 5.52
N LEU A 12 4.79 -4.17 4.86
CA LEU A 12 6.07 -3.64 4.38
C LEU A 12 7.06 -3.42 5.54
N ARG A 13 6.57 -3.00 6.71
CA ARG A 13 7.36 -2.91 7.94
C ARG A 13 8.02 -4.24 8.29
N ASP A 14 7.24 -5.33 8.35
CA ASP A 14 7.76 -6.67 8.69
C ASP A 14 8.80 -7.16 7.67
N LEU A 15 8.65 -6.78 6.41
CA LEU A 15 9.63 -7.09 5.37
C LEU A 15 10.96 -6.37 5.64
N LEU A 16 10.92 -5.06 5.86
CA LEU A 16 12.09 -4.19 6.00
C LEU A 16 12.86 -4.46 7.29
N PHE A 17 12.16 -4.52 8.42
CA PHE A 17 12.74 -4.56 9.77
C PHE A 17 12.68 -5.96 10.40
N GLY A 18 11.74 -6.81 9.96
CA GLY A 18 11.53 -8.12 10.55
C GLY A 18 10.69 -8.08 11.83
N ALA A 19 10.44 -9.25 12.42
CA ALA A 19 9.79 -9.38 13.73
C ALA A 19 10.84 -9.28 14.84
N THR A 20 11.56 -8.17 14.92
CA THR A 20 12.55 -7.91 15.98
C THR A 20 11.85 -7.54 17.29
N ALA A 21 12.55 -7.67 18.41
CA ALA A 21 12.03 -7.32 19.74
C ALA A 21 12.09 -5.81 20.05
N ARG A 22 12.68 -5.00 19.16
CA ARG A 22 12.79 -3.55 19.30
C ARG A 22 11.55 -2.84 18.73
N ASP A 23 11.29 -1.64 19.24
CA ASP A 23 10.24 -0.77 18.68
C ASP A 23 10.60 -0.40 17.23
N PRO A 24 9.74 -0.68 16.24
CA PRO A 24 9.98 -0.34 14.83
C PRO A 24 10.29 1.13 14.58
N ILE A 25 9.71 2.04 15.39
CA ILE A 25 9.98 3.48 15.29
C ILE A 25 11.42 3.78 15.66
N ASP A 26 11.97 3.12 16.68
CA ASP A 26 13.35 3.33 17.13
C ASP A 26 14.34 2.79 16.09
N GLU A 27 14.07 1.62 15.49
CA GLU A 27 14.91 1.08 14.40
C GLU A 27 14.92 2.01 13.17
N LEU A 28 13.75 2.57 12.81
CA LEU A 28 13.67 3.52 11.71
C LEU A 28 14.34 4.86 12.05
N ALA A 29 14.21 5.35 13.29
CA ALA A 29 14.89 6.56 13.74
C ALA A 29 16.42 6.38 13.74
N GLU A 30 16.92 5.20 14.13
CA GLU A 30 18.33 4.84 14.05
C GLU A 30 18.83 4.83 12.60
N SER A 31 18.09 4.18 11.69
CA SER A 31 18.39 4.19 10.25
C SER A 31 18.40 5.60 9.65
N LEU A 32 17.44 6.47 10.02
CA LEU A 32 17.41 7.87 9.59
C LEU A 32 18.62 8.65 10.09
N ARG A 33 19.05 8.41 11.33
CA ARG A 33 20.23 9.03 11.92
C ARG A 33 21.51 8.60 11.22
N GLU A 34 21.67 7.31 10.97
CA GLU A 34 22.81 6.74 10.24
C GLU A 34 22.90 7.31 8.82
N SER A 35 21.76 7.47 8.13
CA SER A 35 21.71 8.09 6.81
C SER A 35 22.05 9.59 6.83
N GLY A 36 21.88 10.26 7.98
CA GLY A 36 22.07 11.71 8.15
C GLY A 36 21.09 12.59 7.36
N THR A 37 20.07 11.99 6.76
CA THR A 37 19.16 12.65 5.82
C THR A 37 18.36 13.77 6.49
N VAL A 38 17.68 13.45 7.58
CA VAL A 38 16.84 14.41 8.33
C VAL A 38 17.71 15.47 9.01
N ARG A 39 18.84 15.07 9.60
CA ARG A 39 19.82 15.97 10.22
C ARG A 39 20.29 17.08 9.28
N THR A 40 20.46 16.77 7.99
CA THR A 40 20.90 17.76 6.99
C THR A 40 19.83 18.84 6.73
N LEU A 41 18.56 18.46 6.82
CA LEU A 41 17.42 19.37 6.62
C LEU A 41 17.23 20.32 7.81
N VAL A 42 17.46 19.84 9.03
CA VAL A 42 17.37 20.65 10.25
C VAL A 42 18.74 21.17 10.72
N ARG A 43 19.74 21.27 9.84
CA ARG A 43 21.11 21.69 10.19
C ARG A 43 21.20 23.03 10.93
N ARG A 44 20.21 23.90 10.73
CA ARG A 44 20.10 25.20 11.40
C ARG A 44 19.70 25.07 12.88
N TRP A 45 19.11 23.95 13.27
CA TRP A 45 18.69 23.62 14.63
C TRP A 45 19.20 22.22 15.02
N PRO A 46 20.52 22.07 15.23
CA PRO A 46 21.13 20.76 15.50
C PRO A 46 20.59 20.08 16.76
N ALA A 47 20.14 20.86 17.75
CA ALA A 47 19.51 20.34 18.97
C ALA A 47 18.20 19.57 18.70
N LEU A 48 17.52 19.87 17.58
CA LEU A 48 16.26 19.22 17.20
C LEU A 48 16.46 18.00 16.29
N ALA A 49 17.70 17.66 15.90
CA ALA A 49 17.95 16.58 14.94
C ALA A 49 17.38 15.23 15.39
N ALA A 50 17.66 14.81 16.63
CA ALA A 50 17.16 13.53 17.15
C ALA A 50 15.63 13.51 17.28
N VAL A 51 15.02 14.65 17.62
CA VAL A 51 13.56 14.79 17.71
C VAL A 51 12.94 14.70 16.31
N ALA A 52 13.48 15.45 15.34
CA ALA A 52 13.02 15.42 13.96
C ALA A 52 13.16 14.02 13.34
N GLU A 53 14.28 13.31 13.59
CA GLU A 53 14.48 11.93 13.14
C GLU A 53 13.40 11.00 13.67
N ARG A 54 13.08 11.09 14.97
CA ARG A 54 12.07 10.25 15.61
C ARG A 54 10.65 10.56 15.13
N GLU A 55 10.32 11.82 14.93
CA GLU A 55 9.00 12.20 14.42
C GLU A 55 8.83 11.81 12.94
N VAL A 56 9.88 11.97 12.11
CA VAL A 56 9.86 11.46 10.73
C VAL A 56 9.77 9.93 10.70
N ALA A 57 10.40 9.24 11.65
CA ALA A 57 10.26 7.78 11.79
C ALA A 57 8.81 7.40 12.11
N LYS A 58 8.18 8.05 13.10
CA LYS A 58 6.79 7.80 13.50
C LYS A 58 5.80 8.05 12.36
N ALA A 59 5.98 9.16 11.65
CA ALA A 59 5.24 9.53 10.46
C ALA A 59 5.32 8.45 9.37
N THR A 60 6.56 8.03 9.07
CA THR A 60 6.83 6.99 8.07
C THR A 60 6.30 5.63 8.49
N ASP A 61 6.38 5.28 9.78
CA ASP A 61 5.93 3.99 10.32
C ASP A 61 4.46 3.69 9.98
N GLY A 62 3.58 4.69 10.11
CA GLY A 62 2.17 4.57 9.74
C GLY A 62 1.97 4.21 8.26
N MET A 63 2.86 4.67 7.38
CA MET A 63 2.83 4.39 5.95
C MET A 63 3.31 2.97 5.62
N LEU A 64 4.21 2.42 6.44
CA LEU A 64 4.76 1.06 6.28
C LEU A 64 3.81 -0.05 6.76
N ALA A 65 2.69 0.30 7.40
CA ALA A 65 1.66 -0.63 7.83
C ALA A 65 0.87 -1.29 6.68
N MET A 66 1.19 -0.95 5.43
CA MET A 66 0.55 -1.51 4.24
C MET A 66 0.77 -3.03 4.13
N ASN A 67 -0.29 -3.75 3.77
CA ASN A 67 -0.30 -5.20 3.65
C ASN A 67 0.27 -5.67 2.29
N LEU A 68 1.23 -6.59 2.32
CA LEU A 68 1.90 -7.07 1.10
C LEU A 68 1.00 -7.96 0.23
N ALA A 69 0.06 -8.70 0.82
CA ALA A 69 -0.91 -9.51 0.07
C ALA A 69 -1.87 -8.62 -0.72
N ASP A 70 -2.32 -7.50 -0.14
CA ASP A 70 -3.16 -6.51 -0.82
C ASP A 70 -2.43 -5.81 -1.98
N VAL A 71 -1.12 -5.58 -1.83
CA VAL A 71 -0.29 -5.03 -2.92
C VAL A 71 -0.18 -6.03 -4.08
N ALA A 72 0.10 -7.30 -3.77
CA ALA A 72 0.15 -8.36 -4.77
C ALA A 72 -1.22 -8.54 -5.47
N ALA A 73 -2.31 -8.49 -4.71
CA ALA A 73 -3.69 -8.53 -5.17
C ALA A 73 -3.99 -7.42 -6.19
N ALA A 74 -3.60 -6.18 -5.88
CA ALA A 74 -3.81 -5.04 -6.76
C ALA A 74 -3.10 -5.23 -8.12
N GLY A 75 -1.93 -5.87 -8.12
CA GLY A 75 -1.23 -6.27 -9.34
C GLY A 75 -1.99 -7.32 -10.15
N TRP A 76 -2.53 -8.36 -9.49
CA TRP A 76 -3.27 -9.43 -10.15
C TRP A 76 -4.59 -8.99 -10.78
N ARG A 77 -5.28 -7.98 -10.24
CA ARG A 77 -6.48 -7.39 -10.87
C ARG A 77 -6.20 -6.86 -12.28
N ARG A 78 -4.94 -6.50 -12.58
CA ARG A 78 -4.52 -6.03 -13.91
C ARG A 78 -4.24 -7.18 -14.88
N TYR A 79 -4.16 -8.42 -14.41
CA TYR A 79 -3.84 -9.57 -15.24
C TYR A 79 -5.10 -10.18 -15.87
N ALA A 80 -5.20 -10.10 -17.20
CA ALA A 80 -6.40 -10.48 -17.94
C ALA A 80 -6.84 -11.93 -17.70
N ALA A 81 -5.91 -12.89 -17.68
CA ALA A 81 -6.26 -14.30 -17.49
C ALA A 81 -6.84 -14.59 -16.10
N LEU A 82 -6.36 -13.91 -15.05
CA LEU A 82 -6.95 -14.01 -13.71
C LEU A 82 -8.33 -13.37 -13.66
N ARG A 83 -8.51 -12.23 -14.35
CA ARG A 83 -9.82 -11.57 -14.46
C ARG A 83 -10.83 -12.43 -15.21
N ASP A 84 -10.42 -13.11 -16.27
CA ASP A 84 -11.29 -13.99 -17.05
C ASP A 84 -11.64 -15.28 -16.30
N ALA A 85 -10.68 -15.85 -15.56
CA ALA A 85 -10.94 -16.94 -14.63
C ALA A 85 -11.91 -16.52 -13.52
N ALA A 86 -11.76 -15.30 -13.00
CA ALA A 86 -12.66 -14.76 -12.00
C ALA A 86 -14.09 -14.60 -12.54
N ARG A 87 -14.24 -14.14 -13.79
CA ARG A 87 -15.56 -14.02 -14.45
C ARG A 87 -16.23 -15.38 -14.63
N ARG A 88 -15.47 -16.39 -15.05
CA ARG A 88 -15.99 -17.77 -15.24
C ARG A 88 -16.40 -18.43 -13.93
N THR A 89 -15.59 -18.27 -12.88
CA THR A 89 -15.83 -18.92 -11.58
C THR A 89 -16.87 -18.21 -10.71
N ARG A 90 -17.24 -16.97 -11.03
CA ARG A 90 -18.16 -16.13 -10.25
C ARG A 90 -19.52 -16.79 -9.97
N ASN A 91 -20.15 -17.32 -11.02
CA ASN A 91 -21.48 -17.95 -10.95
C ASN A 91 -21.40 -19.48 -11.04
N ALA A 92 -20.20 -20.04 -10.96
CA ALA A 92 -19.99 -21.47 -10.99
C ALA A 92 -20.29 -22.09 -9.61
N PRO A 93 -20.57 -23.41 -9.53
CA PRO A 93 -20.69 -24.11 -8.26
C PRO A 93 -19.49 -23.81 -7.34
N PRO A 94 -19.67 -23.70 -6.00
CA PRO A 94 -18.59 -23.35 -5.06
C PRO A 94 -17.36 -24.27 -5.09
N THR A 95 -17.54 -25.50 -5.58
CA THR A 95 -16.47 -26.49 -5.78
C THR A 95 -15.67 -26.27 -7.07
N THR A 96 -16.07 -25.32 -7.91
CA THR A 96 -15.39 -25.04 -9.19
C THR A 96 -14.11 -24.28 -8.94
N GLU A 97 -13.00 -24.87 -9.37
CA GLU A 97 -11.68 -24.27 -9.29
C GLU A 97 -11.14 -24.02 -10.69
N GLU A 98 -10.61 -22.83 -10.93
CA GLU A 98 -9.82 -22.56 -12.12
C GLU A 98 -8.37 -22.27 -11.70
N ILE A 99 -7.42 -22.99 -12.27
CA ILE A 99 -6.00 -22.83 -11.98
C ILE A 99 -5.37 -22.03 -13.11
N VAL A 100 -4.91 -20.82 -12.81
CA VAL A 100 -4.23 -19.94 -13.75
C VAL A 100 -2.73 -19.99 -13.48
N ALA A 101 -1.97 -20.49 -14.45
CA ALA A 101 -0.52 -20.40 -14.43
C ALA A 101 -0.09 -18.97 -14.78
N LEU A 102 0.70 -18.35 -13.90
CA LEU A 102 1.31 -17.06 -14.19
C LEU A 102 2.67 -17.33 -14.85
N ALA A 103 2.87 -16.77 -16.04
CA ALA A 103 4.22 -16.62 -16.59
C ALA A 103 5.08 -15.80 -15.61
N THR A 104 6.41 -15.88 -15.72
CA THR A 104 7.30 -15.10 -14.86
C THR A 104 6.90 -13.62 -14.92
N HIS A 105 6.53 -13.07 -13.77
CA HIS A 105 5.89 -11.77 -13.71
C HIS A 105 6.45 -10.94 -12.56
N ARG A 106 6.60 -9.63 -12.82
CA ARG A 106 6.99 -8.65 -11.81
C ARG A 106 5.83 -7.71 -11.54
N ILE A 107 5.43 -7.63 -10.27
CA ILE A 107 4.49 -6.64 -9.78
C ILE A 107 5.30 -5.61 -9.02
N GLU A 108 5.14 -4.34 -9.35
CA GLU A 108 5.81 -3.24 -8.67
C GLU A 108 4.80 -2.21 -8.19
N PHE A 109 4.95 -1.81 -6.93
CA PHE A 109 4.19 -0.78 -6.29
C PHE A 109 5.15 0.28 -5.77
N SER A 110 4.86 1.55 -6.04
CA SER A 110 5.64 2.67 -5.55
C SER A 110 4.72 3.73 -4.98
N HIS A 111 5.07 4.27 -3.83
CA HIS A 111 4.38 5.37 -3.18
C HIS A 111 5.40 6.41 -2.70
N ARG A 112 5.08 7.70 -2.86
CA ARG A 112 5.99 8.82 -2.57
C ARG A 112 5.32 9.91 -1.74
N PRO A 113 4.95 9.62 -0.47
CA PRO A 113 4.36 10.62 0.41
C PRO A 113 5.37 11.71 0.79
N THR A 114 4.84 12.84 1.26
CA THR A 114 5.63 13.99 1.72
C THR A 114 5.22 14.31 3.16
N ILE A 115 6.21 14.53 4.03
CA ILE A 115 6.03 14.95 5.43
C ILE A 115 6.51 16.39 5.55
N ASP A 116 5.72 17.25 6.15
CA ASP A 116 6.04 18.67 6.34
C ASP A 116 6.55 18.89 7.78
N ILE A 117 7.74 19.47 7.93
CA ILE A 117 8.36 19.73 9.24
C ILE A 117 8.12 21.19 9.61
N TYR A 118 7.53 21.41 10.79
CA TYR A 118 7.30 22.71 11.38
C TYR A 118 8.11 22.87 12.67
N ILE A 119 8.70 24.06 12.83
CA ILE A 119 9.37 24.49 14.07
C ILE A 119 8.72 25.80 14.48
N ASP A 120 8.27 25.90 15.73
CA ASP A 120 7.52 27.06 16.24
C ASP A 120 6.31 27.41 15.34
N GLY A 121 5.63 26.39 14.80
CA GLY A 121 4.49 26.54 13.89
C GLY A 121 4.84 27.06 12.48
N ARG A 122 6.12 27.23 12.15
CA ARG A 122 6.58 27.65 10.80
C ARG A 122 7.06 26.46 9.99
N LEU A 123 6.56 26.31 8.76
CA LEU A 123 7.06 25.30 7.83
C LEU A 123 8.53 25.55 7.53
N VAL A 124 9.37 24.58 7.85
CA VAL A 124 10.82 24.63 7.64
C VAL A 124 11.21 23.96 6.34
N THR A 125 10.66 22.77 6.09
CA THR A 125 10.99 21.93 4.95
C THR A 125 9.95 20.84 4.79
N ASN A 126 9.93 20.22 3.62
CA ASN A 126 9.27 18.95 3.42
C ASN A 126 10.30 17.81 3.36
N VAL A 127 9.82 16.58 3.57
CA VAL A 127 10.56 15.33 3.57
C VAL A 127 9.86 14.38 2.63
N ILE A 128 10.48 14.10 1.49
CA ILE A 128 9.96 13.11 0.54
C ILE A 128 10.35 11.73 1.05
N VAL A 129 9.36 10.88 1.31
CA VAL A 129 9.55 9.48 1.63
C VAL A 129 9.20 8.68 0.39
N ALA A 130 10.11 7.86 -0.12
CA ALA A 130 9.88 7.00 -1.26
C ALA A 130 9.91 5.55 -0.80
N MET A 131 8.79 4.84 -1.00
CA MET A 131 8.67 3.41 -0.70
C MET A 131 8.35 2.65 -1.98
N THR A 132 9.07 1.56 -2.21
CA THR A 132 8.87 0.67 -3.35
C THR A 132 8.78 -0.77 -2.88
N VAL A 133 7.81 -1.50 -3.39
CA VAL A 133 7.62 -2.93 -3.16
C VAL A 133 7.56 -3.64 -4.51
N ALA A 134 8.40 -4.65 -4.68
CA ALA A 134 8.42 -5.45 -5.90
C ALA A 134 8.31 -6.94 -5.59
N PHE A 135 7.39 -7.61 -6.28
CA PHE A 135 7.23 -9.06 -6.26
C PHE A 135 7.71 -9.62 -7.59
N THR A 136 8.62 -10.58 -7.56
CA THR A 136 9.03 -11.35 -8.72
C THR A 136 8.58 -12.79 -8.53
N MET A 137 7.69 -13.26 -9.39
CA MET A 137 7.04 -14.56 -9.29
C MET A 137 7.44 -15.43 -10.47
N SER A 138 7.80 -16.68 -10.21
CA SER A 138 8.12 -17.68 -11.24
C SER A 138 7.48 -19.01 -10.91
N GLY A 139 6.87 -19.63 -11.92
CA GLY A 139 6.18 -20.92 -11.79
C GLY A 139 4.92 -20.90 -10.91
N VAL A 140 4.43 -19.71 -10.54
CA VAL A 140 3.29 -19.53 -9.63
C VAL A 140 1.98 -19.93 -10.30
N ARG A 141 1.18 -20.76 -9.63
CA ARG A 141 -0.17 -21.11 -10.06
C ARG A 141 -1.19 -20.55 -9.07
N VAL A 142 -2.17 -19.82 -9.57
CA VAL A 142 -3.20 -19.19 -8.75
C VAL A 142 -4.51 -19.92 -8.93
N VAL A 143 -5.12 -20.35 -7.84
CA VAL A 143 -6.43 -20.99 -7.83
C VAL A 143 -7.48 -19.91 -7.62
N VAL A 144 -8.36 -19.77 -8.60
CA VAL A 144 -9.49 -18.86 -8.58
C VAL A 144 -10.76 -19.64 -8.28
N ARG A 145 -11.52 -19.18 -7.28
CA ARG A 145 -12.84 -19.73 -6.90
C ARG A 145 -13.77 -18.57 -6.60
N GLN A 146 -15.01 -18.61 -7.11
CA GLN A 146 -16.02 -17.58 -6.85
C GLN A 146 -15.50 -16.14 -7.05
N ALA A 147 -14.79 -15.89 -8.16
CA ALA A 147 -14.15 -14.60 -8.48
C ALA A 147 -13.06 -14.12 -7.50
N ARG A 148 -12.53 -15.01 -6.64
CA ARG A 148 -11.48 -14.72 -5.67
C ARG A 148 -10.25 -15.58 -5.89
N VAL A 149 -9.06 -15.04 -5.60
CA VAL A 149 -7.88 -15.87 -5.40
C VAL A 149 -8.04 -16.60 -4.08
N ALA A 150 -8.25 -17.91 -4.15
CA ALA A 150 -8.43 -18.77 -3.00
C ALA A 150 -7.07 -19.30 -2.50
N GLU A 151 -6.21 -19.70 -3.43
CA GLU A 151 -4.92 -20.32 -3.11
C GLU A 151 -3.85 -19.91 -4.11
N ILE A 152 -2.60 -19.81 -3.63
CA ILE A 152 -1.41 -19.73 -4.47
C ILE A 152 -0.67 -21.06 -4.32
N ARG A 153 -0.61 -21.84 -5.39
CA ARG A 153 0.07 -23.13 -5.45
C ARG A 153 1.41 -22.96 -6.13
N SER A 154 2.45 -23.52 -5.50
CA SER A 154 3.77 -23.84 -6.07
C SER A 154 4.45 -22.69 -6.85
N GLY A 155 5.66 -22.29 -6.45
CA GLY A 155 6.46 -21.31 -7.20
C GLY A 155 7.42 -20.56 -6.31
N ARG A 156 8.38 -19.87 -6.92
CA ARG A 156 9.30 -19.01 -6.19
C ARG A 156 8.80 -17.57 -6.30
N CYS A 157 8.49 -16.99 -5.15
CA CYS A 157 8.22 -15.56 -5.03
C CYS A 157 9.39 -14.88 -4.34
N THR A 158 9.95 -13.84 -4.94
CA THR A 158 10.87 -12.94 -4.27
C THR A 158 10.18 -11.62 -4.06
N VAL A 159 10.06 -11.19 -2.80
CA VAL A 159 9.59 -9.86 -2.46
C VAL A 159 10.79 -9.00 -2.10
N SER A 160 10.83 -7.77 -2.62
CA SER A 160 11.76 -6.74 -2.16
C SER A 160 10.99 -5.49 -1.77
N GLY A 161 11.43 -4.86 -0.69
CA GLY A 161 10.94 -3.59 -0.20
C GLY A 161 12.11 -2.65 -0.04
N ASP A 162 11.96 -1.42 -0.51
CA ASP A 162 12.95 -0.36 -0.42
C ASP A 162 12.30 0.90 0.15
N LEU A 163 13.00 1.56 1.06
CA LEU A 163 12.61 2.81 1.70
C LEU A 163 13.75 3.82 1.55
N ALA A 164 13.43 4.99 1.02
CA ALA A 164 14.35 6.11 0.90
C ALA A 164 13.71 7.39 1.44
N VAL A 165 14.52 8.26 2.02
CA VAL A 165 14.10 9.59 2.48
C VAL A 165 14.95 10.61 1.75
N GLN A 166 14.31 11.62 1.14
CA GLN A 166 14.96 12.60 0.27
C GLN A 166 15.89 11.98 -0.79
N GLY A 167 15.53 10.81 -1.31
CA GLY A 167 16.32 10.06 -2.29
C GLY A 167 17.50 9.27 -1.72
N VAL A 168 17.77 9.37 -0.41
CA VAL A 168 18.80 8.59 0.29
C VAL A 168 18.20 7.28 0.79
N PRO A 169 18.75 6.11 0.46
CA PRO A 169 18.28 4.83 0.98
C PRO A 169 18.42 4.78 2.50
N VAL A 170 17.35 4.41 3.20
CA VAL A 170 17.35 4.24 4.67
C VAL A 170 17.15 2.79 5.05
N ALA A 171 16.32 2.04 4.33
CA ALA A 171 16.14 0.61 4.54
C ALA A 171 15.87 -0.12 3.23
N GLY A 172 16.31 -1.38 3.14
CA GLY A 172 16.05 -2.23 1.99
C GLY A 172 16.15 -3.70 2.37
N LYS A 173 15.17 -4.51 1.95
CA LYS A 173 15.19 -5.96 2.19
C LYS A 173 14.65 -6.72 1.00
N ARG A 174 15.29 -7.85 0.73
CA ARG A 174 14.83 -8.87 -0.22
C ARG A 174 14.62 -10.19 0.52
N ARG A 175 13.46 -10.81 0.33
CA ARG A 175 13.14 -12.13 0.89
C ARG A 175 12.67 -13.07 -0.20
N ALA A 176 13.26 -14.26 -0.25
CA ALA A 176 12.76 -15.36 -1.04
C ALA A 176 11.73 -16.13 -0.20
N LEU A 177 10.59 -16.40 -0.82
CA LEU A 177 9.46 -17.11 -0.25
C LEU A 177 9.25 -18.33 -1.14
N ASP A 178 9.71 -19.47 -0.65
CA ASP A 178 9.35 -20.75 -1.26
C ASP A 178 7.91 -21.03 -0.82
N LEU A 179 6.98 -21.00 -1.77
CA LEU A 179 5.57 -21.25 -1.52
C LEU A 179 5.39 -22.78 -1.34
N PRO A 180 5.31 -23.32 -0.10
CA PRO A 180 5.32 -24.75 0.12
C PRO A 180 3.92 -25.28 -0.15
N GLY A 181 3.70 -25.74 -1.38
CA GLY A 181 2.51 -26.48 -1.79
C GLY A 181 1.24 -25.63 -1.97
N VAL A 182 0.80 -24.87 -0.96
CA VAL A 182 -0.44 -24.09 -0.96
C VAL A 182 -0.36 -22.95 0.06
N VAL A 183 -0.31 -21.70 -0.38
CA VAL A 183 -0.61 -20.54 0.50
C VAL A 183 -2.09 -20.23 0.36
N ARG A 184 -2.84 -20.40 1.45
CA ARG A 184 -4.29 -20.09 1.48
C ARG A 184 -4.48 -18.63 1.90
N MET A 185 -5.24 -17.89 1.11
CA MET A 185 -5.66 -16.53 1.46
C MET A 185 -6.91 -16.64 2.35
N ARG A 186 -6.85 -16.24 3.61
CA ARG A 186 -8.00 -16.28 4.55
C ARG A 186 -9.03 -15.23 4.12
N GLY A 187 -10.07 -15.68 3.42
CA GLY A 187 -11.15 -14.84 2.89
C GLY A 187 -11.07 -14.55 1.39
N GLY A 188 -9.96 -14.91 0.76
CA GLY A 188 -9.72 -14.79 -0.68
C GLY A 188 -9.64 -13.35 -1.19
N ILE A 189 -8.75 -13.09 -2.15
CA ILE A 189 -8.59 -11.76 -2.74
C ILE A 189 -9.60 -11.58 -3.88
N ALA A 190 -10.47 -10.55 -3.81
CA ALA A 190 -11.42 -10.26 -4.89
C ALA A 190 -10.69 -9.76 -6.16
N LEU A 191 -10.85 -10.48 -7.27
CA LEU A 191 -10.25 -10.13 -8.55
C LEU A 191 -11.13 -9.19 -9.40
N LEU A 192 -12.42 -9.16 -9.10
CA LEU A 192 -13.41 -8.32 -9.76
C LEU A 192 -13.96 -7.30 -8.76
N ALA A 193 -14.40 -6.14 -9.27
CA ALA A 193 -15.24 -5.25 -8.48
C ALA A 193 -16.52 -6.01 -8.05
N PRO A 194 -17.06 -5.74 -6.86
CA PRO A 194 -18.31 -6.36 -6.42
C PRO A 194 -19.40 -6.16 -7.47
N ASP A 195 -20.18 -7.21 -7.74
CA ASP A 195 -21.27 -7.11 -8.70
C ASP A 195 -22.35 -6.16 -8.22
N ALA A 196 -22.68 -5.18 -9.05
CA ALA A 196 -23.78 -4.25 -8.84
C ALA A 196 -25.17 -4.87 -9.10
N THR A 197 -25.31 -6.19 -9.24
CA THR A 197 -26.52 -6.83 -9.81
C THR A 197 -27.39 -7.60 -8.81
N ALA A 198 -27.22 -7.43 -7.50
CA ALA A 198 -28.23 -7.91 -6.53
C ALA A 198 -28.38 -6.95 -5.36
N ALA A 199 -28.95 -5.78 -5.62
CA ALA A 199 -29.58 -4.96 -4.59
C ALA A 199 -30.91 -4.43 -5.15
N PRO A 200 -32.04 -4.55 -4.42
CA PRO A 200 -33.28 -3.91 -4.82
C PRO A 200 -33.03 -2.41 -5.00
N THR A 201 -33.56 -1.88 -6.09
CA THR A 201 -33.46 -0.51 -6.58
C THR A 201 -33.47 0.50 -5.43
N ARG A 202 -32.28 0.96 -5.06
CA ARG A 202 -32.08 2.13 -4.20
C ARG A 202 -31.44 3.19 -5.08
N PRO A 203 -31.95 4.43 -5.13
CA PRO A 203 -31.40 5.46 -6.01
C PRO A 203 -29.90 5.63 -5.76
N ALA A 204 -29.15 5.65 -6.86
CA ALA A 204 -27.71 5.45 -6.94
C ALA A 204 -26.92 6.36 -5.99
N ARG A 205 -25.96 5.79 -5.26
CA ARG A 205 -24.82 6.51 -4.70
C ARG A 205 -23.57 6.06 -5.45
N VAL A 206 -23.18 6.89 -6.39
CA VAL A 206 -22.05 6.67 -7.30
C VAL A 206 -20.77 6.97 -6.55
N GLY A 207 -19.92 5.96 -6.44
CA GLY A 207 -18.72 6.08 -5.63
C GLY A 207 -17.63 5.13 -6.02
N ASP A 208 -16.87 5.52 -7.03
CA ASP A 208 -15.45 5.19 -7.20
C ASP A 208 -15.00 5.85 -8.51
N ALA A 209 -14.31 6.98 -8.43
CA ALA A 209 -13.40 7.35 -9.51
C ALA A 209 -12.19 6.46 -9.40
N VAL A 210 -11.93 5.70 -10.46
CA VAL A 210 -10.71 4.94 -10.64
C VAL A 210 -10.03 5.56 -11.86
N ALA A 211 -8.70 5.59 -11.91
CA ALA A 211 -7.96 6.11 -13.07
C ALA A 211 -8.53 5.55 -14.40
N GLY A 212 -9.14 6.43 -15.20
CA GLY A 212 -10.06 6.12 -16.30
C GLY A 212 -11.44 6.81 -16.19
N SER A 213 -11.82 7.30 -15.00
CA SER A 213 -13.04 8.08 -14.76
C SER A 213 -12.87 9.56 -15.15
N PRO A 214 -13.89 10.22 -15.74
CA PRO A 214 -13.83 11.64 -16.04
C PRO A 214 -13.61 12.49 -14.78
N PRO A 215 -13.07 13.71 -14.88
CA PRO A 215 -12.90 14.59 -13.74
C PRO A 215 -14.26 14.91 -13.10
N ASP A 216 -14.47 14.52 -11.83
CA ASP A 216 -15.73 14.73 -11.10
C ASP A 216 -15.53 14.56 -9.57
N TRP A 217 -16.60 14.78 -8.80
CA TRP A 217 -16.68 14.50 -7.37
C TRP A 217 -17.00 13.03 -7.10
N TYR A 218 -16.19 12.40 -6.27
CA TYR A 218 -16.35 10.99 -5.90
C TYR A 218 -16.14 10.80 -4.40
N PRO A 219 -16.63 9.73 -3.78
CA PRO A 219 -16.44 9.49 -2.36
C PRO A 219 -14.99 9.49 -1.97
N ASP A 220 -14.70 10.16 -0.85
CA ASP A 220 -13.34 10.34 -0.37
C ASP A 220 -12.70 8.97 -0.09
N PRO A 221 -11.60 8.61 -0.79
CA PRO A 221 -10.88 7.36 -0.55
C PRO A 221 -10.34 7.25 0.88
N ALA A 222 -10.01 8.39 1.49
CA ALA A 222 -9.57 8.46 2.88
C ALA A 222 -10.74 8.36 3.87
N ARG A 223 -11.99 8.41 3.38
CA ARG A 223 -13.25 8.46 4.14
C ARG A 223 -13.27 9.53 5.23
N ARG A 224 -12.56 10.64 5.05
CA ARG A 224 -12.56 11.79 5.98
C ARG A 224 -13.68 12.76 5.65
N HIS A 225 -14.01 12.88 4.38
CA HIS A 225 -15.10 13.68 3.85
C HIS A 225 -16.12 12.82 3.08
N GLN A 226 -17.30 13.38 2.77
CA GLN A 226 -18.29 12.67 1.96
C GLN A 226 -17.81 12.48 0.52
N LEU A 227 -17.20 13.53 -0.06
CA LEU A 227 -16.70 13.54 -1.44
C LEU A 227 -15.30 14.19 -1.51
N ARG A 228 -14.51 13.80 -2.51
CA ARG A 228 -13.21 14.34 -2.91
C ARG A 228 -13.18 14.46 -4.44
N TRP A 229 -12.53 15.50 -4.94
CA TRP A 229 -12.44 15.75 -6.37
C TRP A 229 -11.33 14.91 -7.02
N TRP A 230 -11.68 14.20 -8.09
CA TRP A 230 -10.77 13.47 -8.97
C TRP A 230 -10.53 14.29 -10.24
N ASP A 231 -9.27 14.50 -10.64
CA ASP A 231 -8.92 15.32 -11.82
C ASP A 231 -8.81 14.52 -13.13
N GLY A 232 -9.18 13.24 -13.11
CA GLY A 232 -8.99 12.31 -14.24
C GLY A 232 -7.73 11.45 -14.10
N ALA A 233 -6.75 11.87 -13.31
CA ALA A 233 -5.48 11.16 -13.13
C ALA A 233 -5.10 10.94 -11.65
N ARG A 234 -5.54 11.80 -10.74
CA ARG A 234 -5.26 11.74 -9.30
C ARG A 234 -6.36 12.40 -8.46
N TRP A 235 -6.42 12.03 -7.19
CA TRP A 235 -7.26 12.70 -6.20
C TRP A 235 -6.64 14.04 -5.81
N THR A 236 -7.46 15.08 -5.75
CA THR A 236 -7.02 16.44 -5.38
C THR A 236 -7.35 16.76 -3.92
N GLN A 237 -6.90 17.93 -3.45
CA GLN A 237 -7.16 18.41 -2.09
C GLN A 237 -8.60 18.94 -1.90
N ARG A 238 -9.38 19.10 -2.97
CA ARG A 238 -10.75 19.59 -2.88
C ARG A 238 -11.66 18.47 -2.36
N VAL A 239 -12.41 18.76 -1.30
CA VAL A 239 -13.36 17.86 -0.66
C VAL A 239 -14.71 18.55 -0.49
N ALA A 240 -15.77 17.77 -0.28
CA ALA A 240 -17.09 18.31 0.06
C ALA A 240 -17.79 17.45 1.13
N THR A 241 -18.47 18.13 2.04
CA THR A 241 -19.36 17.55 3.06
C THR A 241 -20.66 18.37 3.06
N ASP A 242 -21.82 17.71 2.96
CA ASP A 242 -23.13 18.37 2.90
C ASP A 242 -23.22 19.47 1.83
N GLN A 243 -22.64 19.20 0.65
CA GLN A 243 -22.53 20.12 -0.49
C GLN A 243 -21.73 21.42 -0.26
N ARG A 244 -21.05 21.57 0.88
CA ARG A 244 -20.04 22.63 1.07
C ARG A 244 -18.67 22.12 0.67
N GLU A 245 -18.05 22.84 -0.28
CA GLU A 245 -16.67 22.58 -0.70
C GLU A 245 -15.66 23.15 0.30
N THR A 246 -14.67 22.35 0.67
CA THR A 246 -13.53 22.76 1.49
C THR A 246 -12.24 22.14 0.93
N SER A 247 -11.08 22.54 1.46
CA SER A 247 -9.79 21.97 1.09
C SER A 247 -9.27 21.11 2.24
N ASP A 248 -9.09 19.82 1.99
CA ASP A 248 -8.48 18.86 2.92
C ASP A 248 -7.36 18.12 2.17
N PRO A 249 -6.09 18.37 2.48
CA PRO A 249 -5.00 17.63 1.86
C PRO A 249 -5.03 16.16 2.31
N LEU A 250 -4.73 15.21 1.41
CA LEU A 250 -4.50 13.79 1.75
C LEU A 250 -3.28 13.55 2.70
N VAL A 251 -2.65 14.65 3.15
CA VAL A 251 -1.52 14.92 4.07
C VAL A 251 -0.20 14.23 3.69
N SER A 252 0.96 14.90 3.55
CA SER A 252 1.46 16.15 4.15
C SER A 252 1.29 16.14 5.67
N GLU A 253 1.88 15.13 6.31
CA GLU A 253 1.91 15.05 7.76
C GLU A 253 2.61 16.30 8.31
N VAL A 254 1.86 17.13 9.03
CA VAL A 254 2.32 18.37 9.66
C VAL A 254 2.89 17.98 11.02
N LEU A 255 4.21 17.76 11.06
CA LEU A 255 4.91 17.57 12.32
C LEU A 255 5.18 18.92 12.95
N THR A 256 4.50 19.21 14.06
CA THR A 256 4.76 20.41 14.87
C THR A 256 5.71 20.03 16.00
N LEU A 257 6.99 20.40 15.87
CA LEU A 257 7.94 20.29 16.97
C LEU A 257 7.75 21.49 17.93
N PRO A 258 7.88 21.28 19.25
CA PRO A 258 7.96 22.38 20.22
C PRO A 258 9.25 23.19 20.06
#